data_AF-A0A183HBM6-F1
#
_entry.id   AF-A0A183HBM6-F1
#
_cell.length_a   1.000
_cell.length_b   1.000
_cell.length_c   1.000
_cell.angle_alpha   90.00
_cell.angle_beta   90.00
_cell.angle_gamma   90.00
#
_symmetry.space_group_name_H-M   'P 1'
#
loop_
_entity.id
_entity.type
_entity.pdbx_description
1 polymer ?
#
loop_
_entity_poly.entity_id
_entity_poly.type
_entity_poly.pdbx_seq_one_letter_code
_entity_poly.pdbx_strand_id
1 'polypeptide(L)'
;MQTVLSNITEEKEFQISEHSTLNESVKLKETPESNLSPRERLLMDNVVHMGHWLTETERDASLTVDLADLESIKNAIMQMQGFIDQLKMRHLDLLRIMDESQSKVVRERSEVMAVECNKILNECQRRKVTLTKMLEEIRIWDRLRKSLTTWLTDVQEKVIDASKVDRADTETLKKELSEIQGIAEIAGEMKSRMDELNERSNALLDNYRADEGHNLSHTISKLNALWSKFNDNVRIRRAVLEAALRARNDFHSALEQLMEWMDGVEASLVKLNEATVNIQMLKDSIKRKKWIEDEKNVRVDINAHKDVIGSVKELGVQLTRRVEDHKEREDLRERLSHIDIRWRHLVGLADAIRTRLLNAQEEWEKLFTQLADNLFWAEAQSKAILEEQPVGGSLARVQEQTSFIEVLFHYRFSFHDSEVHMYTTFT
;
A
#
# COMPACT_ATOMS: atom_id res chain seq x y z
N MET A 1 22.29 26.45 -7.92
CA MET A 1 22.48 27.70 -8.70
C MET A 1 22.54 28.86 -7.73
N GLN A 2 23.65 29.59 -7.78
CA GLN A 2 23.85 31.01 -7.47
C GLN A 2 23.30 31.63 -6.16
N THR A 3 24.25 31.85 -5.26
CA THR A 3 24.47 33.05 -4.44
C THR A 3 24.24 34.35 -5.22
N VAL A 4 23.68 35.40 -4.58
CA VAL A 4 24.21 36.78 -4.53
C VAL A 4 23.29 37.73 -3.70
N LEU A 5 23.89 38.23 -2.62
CA LEU A 5 23.84 39.57 -2.00
C LEU A 5 22.53 40.15 -1.41
N SER A 6 22.49 40.10 -0.07
CA SER A 6 22.52 41.26 0.85
C SER A 6 21.92 42.59 0.37
N ASN A 7 20.91 43.07 1.10
CA ASN A 7 20.91 44.45 1.58
C ASN A 7 20.32 44.53 2.97
N ILE A 8 21.02 45.33 3.77
CA ILE A 8 20.94 45.50 5.20
C ILE A 8 19.83 46.51 5.50
N THR A 9 18.85 46.09 6.30
CA THR A 9 18.07 46.98 7.14
C THR A 9 18.26 46.49 8.57
N GLU A 10 19.23 47.08 9.25
CA GLU A 10 19.41 46.99 10.70
C GLU A 10 18.19 47.63 11.37
N GLU A 11 17.11 46.89 11.53
CA GLU A 11 16.19 47.13 12.63
C GLU A 11 16.89 46.65 13.89
N LYS A 12 17.35 47.61 14.70
CA LYS A 12 17.83 47.37 16.05
C LYS A 12 16.67 46.84 16.89
N GLU A 13 16.48 45.52 16.87
CA GLU A 13 15.81 44.82 17.96
C GLU A 13 16.57 45.13 19.24
N PHE A 14 15.94 45.90 20.13
CA PHE A 14 16.34 45.99 21.52
C PHE A 14 16.19 44.60 22.13
N GLN A 15 17.24 43.78 22.05
CA GLN A 15 17.43 42.64 22.93
C GLN A 15 17.52 43.19 24.35
N ILE A 16 16.39 43.19 25.06
CA ILE A 16 16.41 43.27 26.52
C ILE A 16 17.05 41.95 26.97
N SER A 17 18.34 42.01 27.25
CA SER A 17 19.07 40.98 27.99
C SER A 17 18.42 40.84 29.37
N GLU A 18 17.39 40.00 29.49
CA GLU A 18 16.72 39.69 30.78
C GLU A 18 17.58 38.86 31.73
N HIS A 19 18.78 38.44 31.32
CA HIS A 19 19.74 37.81 32.22
C HIS A 19 21.08 38.53 32.15
N SER A 20 21.08 39.74 32.72
CA SER A 20 22.28 40.23 33.38
C SER A 20 22.66 39.20 34.45
N THR A 21 23.70 38.41 34.20
CA THR A 21 24.45 37.72 35.26
C THR A 21 24.96 38.79 36.22
N LEU A 22 24.18 39.07 37.27
CA LEU A 22 24.53 40.03 38.32
C LEU A 22 25.54 39.36 39.25
N ASN A 23 26.74 39.15 38.74
CA ASN A 23 27.90 38.70 39.52
C ASN A 23 28.68 39.90 40.11
N GLU A 24 28.04 41.07 40.21
CA GLU A 24 28.54 42.15 41.06
C GLU A 24 27.95 41.98 42.45
N SER A 25 28.48 40.99 43.17
CA SER A 25 28.38 40.95 44.63
C SER A 25 28.89 42.30 45.13
N VAL A 26 28.01 43.10 45.75
CA VAL A 26 28.41 44.35 46.42
C VAL A 26 29.46 43.97 47.47
N LYS A 27 30.74 44.16 47.14
CA LYS A 27 31.85 44.02 48.10
C LYS A 27 31.72 45.15 49.11
N LEU A 28 30.94 44.90 50.14
CA LEU A 28 30.89 45.73 51.32
C LEU A 28 32.27 45.68 51.99
N LYS A 29 32.95 46.82 52.01
CA LYS A 29 34.21 47.03 52.74
C LYS A 29 34.05 46.52 54.18
N GLU A 30 34.91 45.60 54.59
CA GLU A 30 35.08 45.22 55.99
C GLU A 30 35.52 46.47 56.78
N THR A 31 34.62 47.01 57.61
CA THR A 31 34.93 48.06 58.58
C THR A 31 35.01 47.46 59.99
N PRO A 32 35.92 47.95 60.85
CA PRO A 32 36.35 47.24 62.05
C PRO A 32 35.20 47.07 63.06
N GLU A 33 34.84 45.81 63.33
CA GLU A 33 33.83 45.37 64.30
C GLU A 33 34.16 45.71 65.77
N SER A 34 35.28 46.41 66.02
CA SER A 34 35.90 46.50 67.34
C SER A 34 35.16 47.41 68.34
N ASN A 35 34.22 48.25 67.90
CA ASN A 35 33.54 49.26 68.76
C ASN A 35 32.01 49.09 68.93
N LEU A 36 31.42 47.98 68.47
CA LEU A 36 29.98 47.74 68.64
C LEU A 36 29.63 47.22 70.05
N SER A 37 28.51 47.69 70.60
CA SER A 37 27.96 47.15 71.86
C SER A 37 27.51 45.69 71.67
N PRO A 38 27.39 44.88 72.75
CA PRO A 38 26.92 43.50 72.64
C PRO A 38 25.57 43.37 71.91
N ARG A 39 24.65 44.32 72.12
CA ARG A 39 23.35 44.37 71.43
C ARG A 39 23.51 44.64 69.93
N GLU A 40 24.36 45.59 69.56
CA GLU A 40 24.59 45.94 68.15
C GLU A 40 25.35 44.85 67.39
N ARG A 41 26.23 44.09 68.06
CA ARG A 41 26.86 42.90 67.47
C ARG A 41 25.83 41.82 67.14
N LEU A 42 24.89 41.54 68.05
CA LEU A 42 23.82 40.58 67.79
C LEU A 42 22.93 41.00 66.60
N LEU A 43 22.60 42.29 66.50
CA LEU A 43 21.86 42.83 65.36
C LEU A 43 22.66 42.68 64.05
N MET A 44 23.97 42.96 64.08
CA MET A 44 24.85 42.76 62.92
C MET A 44 24.90 41.28 62.50
N ASP A 45 25.09 40.36 63.44
CA ASP A 45 25.14 38.92 63.17
C ASP A 45 23.83 38.43 62.51
N ASN A 46 22.68 38.92 62.97
CA ASN A 46 21.39 38.62 62.35
C ASN A 46 21.33 39.12 60.90
N VAL A 47 21.80 40.33 60.61
CA VAL A 47 21.84 40.88 59.23
C VAL A 47 22.78 40.07 58.34
N VAL A 48 23.94 39.64 58.86
CA VAL A 48 24.89 38.79 58.13
C VAL A 48 24.27 37.43 57.83
N HIS A 49 23.62 36.81 58.82
CA HIS A 49 22.94 35.52 58.65
C HIS A 49 21.81 35.61 57.61
N MET A 50 21.02 36.69 57.63
CA MET A 50 20.00 36.95 56.61
C MET A 50 20.63 37.08 55.21
N GLY A 51 21.80 37.71 55.09
CA GLY A 51 22.52 37.82 53.81
C GLY A 51 22.94 36.48 53.23
N HIS A 52 23.45 35.57 54.05
CA HIS A 52 23.79 34.21 53.61
C HIS A 52 22.55 33.46 53.12
N TRP A 53 21.46 33.53 53.87
CA TRP A 53 20.20 32.90 53.47
C TRP A 53 19.61 33.52 52.20
N LEU A 54 19.71 34.83 52.00
CA LEU A 54 19.25 35.49 50.77
C LEU A 54 20.03 34.98 49.55
N THR A 55 21.33 34.80 49.69
CA THR A 55 22.18 34.24 48.63
C THR A 55 21.76 32.80 48.29
N GLU A 56 21.48 31.98 49.30
CA GLU A 56 20.99 30.61 49.10
C GLU A 56 19.59 30.58 48.47
N THR A 57 18.71 31.48 48.89
CA THR A 57 17.35 31.60 48.35
C THR A 57 17.36 32.08 46.90
N GLU A 58 18.21 33.04 46.55
CA GLU A 58 18.38 33.50 45.17
C GLU A 58 18.86 32.35 44.28
N ARG A 59 19.86 31.59 44.75
CA ARG A 59 20.34 30.39 44.06
C ARG A 59 19.22 29.37 43.85
N ASP A 60 18.47 29.03 44.91
CA ASP A 60 17.42 28.03 44.81
C ASP A 60 16.21 28.50 43.98
N ALA A 61 15.91 29.80 44.00
CA ALA A 61 14.89 30.42 43.16
C ALA A 61 15.29 30.43 41.66
N SER A 62 16.60 30.41 41.37
CA SER A 62 17.10 30.36 39.99
C SER A 62 17.08 28.97 39.35
N LEU A 63 16.69 27.92 40.09
CA LEU A 63 16.64 26.56 39.56
C LEU A 63 15.63 26.42 38.41
N THR A 64 16.03 25.65 37.41
CA THR A 64 15.23 25.33 36.23
C THR A 64 14.31 24.15 36.49
N VAL A 65 13.23 24.07 35.72
CA VAL A 65 12.28 22.94 35.74
C VAL A 65 12.26 22.24 34.39
N ASP A 66 11.87 20.96 34.38
CA ASP A 66 11.60 20.22 33.15
C ASP A 66 10.18 20.52 32.66
N LEU A 67 10.07 21.01 31.43
CA LEU A 67 8.79 21.33 30.77
C LEU A 67 7.91 20.08 30.56
N ALA A 68 8.46 18.87 30.64
CA ALA A 68 7.71 17.62 30.56
C ALA A 68 7.20 17.12 31.93
N ASP A 69 7.67 17.70 33.04
CA ASP A 69 7.33 17.24 34.40
C ASP A 69 6.41 18.22 35.13
N LEU A 70 5.10 17.93 35.05
CA LEU A 70 4.07 18.72 35.73
C LEU A 70 4.23 18.77 37.26
N GLU A 71 4.84 17.74 37.86
CA GLU A 71 5.01 17.69 39.31
C GLU A 71 6.20 18.52 39.75
N SER A 72 7.30 18.49 39.01
CA SER A 72 8.44 19.39 39.20
C SER A 72 8.01 20.86 39.16
N ILE A 73 7.20 21.25 38.18
CA ILE A 73 6.70 22.63 38.04
C ILE A 73 5.79 23.02 39.21
N LYS A 74 4.88 22.14 39.63
CA LYS A 74 4.02 22.40 40.82
C LYS A 74 4.85 22.60 42.07
N ASN A 75 5.85 21.75 42.28
CA ASN A 75 6.74 21.83 43.44
C ASN A 75 7.52 23.15 43.42
N ALA A 76 8.03 23.58 42.26
CA ALA A 76 8.70 24.86 42.11
C ALA A 76 7.76 26.05 42.43
N ILE A 77 6.49 26.01 42.02
CA ILE A 77 5.50 27.05 42.39
C ILE A 77 5.29 27.10 43.91
N MET A 78 5.18 25.95 44.57
CA MET A 78 5.02 25.86 46.03
C MET A 78 6.28 26.38 46.75
N GLN A 79 7.47 26.01 46.26
CA GLN A 79 8.74 26.49 46.79
C GLN A 79 8.87 28.01 46.66
N MET A 80 8.54 28.57 45.50
CA MET A 80 8.50 30.02 45.28
C MET A 80 7.55 30.73 46.24
N GLN A 81 6.37 30.16 46.49
CA GLN A 81 5.44 30.71 47.47
C GLN A 81 6.05 30.71 48.88
N GLY A 82 6.71 29.63 49.28
CA GLY A 82 7.43 29.55 50.55
C GLY A 82 8.53 30.61 50.68
N PHE A 83 9.32 30.81 49.61
CA PHE A 83 10.33 31.87 49.58
C PHE A 83 9.72 33.27 49.69
N ILE A 84 8.64 33.55 48.95
CA ILE A 84 7.94 34.84 49.01
C ILE A 84 7.46 35.14 50.44
N ASP A 85 6.90 34.16 51.13
CA ASP A 85 6.40 34.35 52.49
C ASP A 85 7.55 34.59 53.49
N GLN A 86 8.65 33.84 53.36
CA GLN A 86 9.84 34.05 54.20
C GLN A 86 10.53 35.40 53.93
N LEU A 87 10.63 35.80 52.66
CA LEU A 87 11.20 37.09 52.25
C LEU A 87 10.40 38.26 52.81
N LYS A 88 9.07 38.20 52.78
CA LYS A 88 8.21 39.23 53.39
C LYS A 88 8.45 39.36 54.89
N MET A 89 8.55 38.25 55.61
CA MET A 89 8.81 38.26 57.05
C MET A 89 10.18 38.85 57.39
N ARG A 90 11.23 38.41 56.68
CA ARG A 90 12.59 38.89 56.91
C ARG A 90 12.80 40.34 56.48
N HIS A 91 12.09 40.80 55.46
CA HIS A 91 12.07 42.21 55.10
C HIS A 91 11.57 43.07 56.26
N LEU A 92 10.48 42.66 56.93
CA LEU A 92 9.98 43.35 58.13
C LEU A 92 10.99 43.30 59.29
N ASP A 93 11.69 42.18 59.49
CA ASP A 93 12.75 42.08 60.51
C ASP A 93 13.91 43.04 60.23
N LEU A 94 14.32 43.23 58.97
CA LEU A 94 15.37 44.17 58.56
C LEU A 94 14.95 45.63 58.80
N LEU A 95 13.69 45.98 58.54
CA LEU A 95 13.14 47.29 58.87
C LEU A 95 13.15 47.51 60.39
N ARG A 96 12.75 46.50 61.18
CA ARG A 96 12.82 46.57 62.65
C ARG A 96 14.26 46.78 63.15
N ILE A 97 15.25 46.09 62.59
CA ILE A 97 16.66 46.27 62.95
C ILE A 97 17.13 47.70 62.62
N MET A 98 16.67 48.26 61.50
CA MET A 98 16.97 49.62 61.09
C MET A 98 16.40 50.66 62.06
N ASP A 99 15.18 50.43 62.57
CA ASP A 99 14.50 51.31 63.52
C ASP A 99 15.08 51.20 64.95
N GLU A 100 15.45 49.98 65.39
CA GLU A 100 15.91 49.72 66.75
C GLU A 100 17.41 50.03 66.98
N SER A 101 18.24 49.90 65.94
CA SER A 101 19.69 50.07 66.06
C SER A 101 20.08 51.55 66.23
N GLN A 102 20.98 51.81 67.17
CA GLN A 102 21.59 53.13 67.35
C GLN A 102 22.89 53.28 66.55
N SER A 103 23.43 52.18 66.01
CA SER A 103 24.66 52.17 65.23
C SER A 103 24.37 52.53 63.76
N LYS A 104 25.06 53.56 63.25
CA LYS A 104 24.97 53.93 61.84
C LYS A 104 25.35 52.78 60.90
N VAL A 105 26.40 52.02 61.23
CA VAL A 105 26.91 50.93 60.39
C VAL A 105 25.91 49.76 60.30
N VAL A 106 25.27 49.39 61.42
CA VAL A 106 24.26 48.32 61.45
C VAL A 106 23.01 48.74 60.66
N ARG A 107 22.57 50.00 60.82
CA ARG A 107 21.44 50.53 60.05
C ARG A 107 21.71 50.55 58.54
N GLU A 108 22.86 51.07 58.11
CA GLU A 108 23.26 51.09 56.68
C GLU A 108 23.34 49.67 56.11
N ARG A 109 23.89 48.72 56.88
CA ARG A 109 23.95 47.31 56.44
C ARG A 109 22.56 46.68 56.34
N SER A 110 21.68 46.96 57.30
CA SER A 110 20.28 46.49 57.27
C SER A 110 19.51 47.08 56.09
N GLU A 111 19.75 48.35 55.76
CA GLU A 111 19.14 49.03 54.61
C GLU A 111 19.55 48.38 53.28
N VAL A 112 20.85 48.16 53.07
CA VAL A 112 21.34 47.43 51.89
C VAL A 112 20.71 46.04 51.79
N MET A 113 20.62 45.33 52.93
CA MET A 113 20.01 44.00 52.96
C MET A 113 18.50 44.04 52.68
N ALA A 114 17.79 45.07 53.14
CA ALA A 114 16.36 45.24 52.91
C ALA A 114 16.07 45.49 51.42
N VAL A 115 16.93 46.25 50.73
CA VAL A 115 16.87 46.47 49.28
C VAL A 115 17.09 45.15 48.53
N GLU A 116 18.11 44.36 48.89
CA GLU A 116 18.37 43.07 48.25
C GLU A 116 17.23 42.07 48.49
N CYS A 117 16.70 42.02 49.71
CA CYS A 117 15.54 41.19 50.05
C CYS A 117 14.31 41.54 49.19
N ASN A 118 14.05 42.83 48.96
CA ASN A 118 12.96 43.28 48.08
C ASN A 118 13.20 42.92 46.62
N LYS A 119 14.45 43.01 46.15
CA LYS A 119 14.83 42.59 44.79
C LYS A 119 14.55 41.10 44.58
N ILE A 120 15.03 40.24 45.48
CA ILE A 120 14.80 38.78 45.40
C ILE A 120 13.30 38.46 45.56
N LEU A 121 12.58 39.17 46.43
CA LEU A 121 11.13 39.02 46.58
C LEU A 121 10.39 39.27 45.26
N ASN A 122 10.72 40.35 44.55
CA ASN A 122 10.12 40.67 43.26
C ASN A 122 10.45 39.62 42.20
N GLU A 123 11.69 39.11 42.18
CA GLU A 123 12.07 38.06 41.24
C GLU A 123 11.35 36.73 41.53
N CYS A 124 11.26 36.31 42.80
CA CYS A 124 10.47 35.14 43.19
C CYS A 124 8.98 35.28 42.80
N GLN A 125 8.41 36.48 42.95
CA GLN A 125 7.03 36.76 42.50
C GLN A 125 6.88 36.62 40.98
N ARG A 126 7.80 37.22 40.20
CA ARG A 126 7.82 37.14 38.73
C ARG A 126 7.99 35.69 38.26
N ARG A 127 8.91 34.95 38.87
CA ARG A 127 9.15 33.54 38.56
C ARG A 127 7.94 32.68 38.90
N LYS A 128 7.29 32.91 40.04
CA LYS A 128 6.04 32.20 40.41
C LYS A 128 4.93 32.43 39.37
N VAL A 129 4.73 33.66 38.90
CA VAL A 129 3.74 33.96 37.85
C VAL A 129 4.08 33.22 36.56
N THR A 130 5.36 33.23 36.18
CA THR A 130 5.86 32.51 34.98
C THR A 130 5.61 31.01 35.10
N LEU A 131 5.98 30.38 36.22
CA LEU A 131 5.76 28.95 36.46
C LEU A 131 4.27 28.59 36.50
N THR A 132 3.42 29.47 37.03
CA THR A 132 1.96 29.25 37.07
C THR A 132 1.37 29.23 35.66
N LYS A 133 1.77 30.19 34.81
CA LYS A 133 1.37 30.23 33.40
C LYS A 133 1.89 29.00 32.63
N MET A 134 3.16 28.66 32.84
CA MET A 134 3.79 27.47 32.26
C MET A 134 3.01 26.18 32.61
N LEU A 135 2.62 26.02 33.88
CA LEU A 135 1.85 24.87 34.33
C LEU A 135 0.48 24.77 33.65
N GLU A 136 -0.20 25.88 33.41
CA GLU A 136 -1.48 25.90 32.68
C GLU A 136 -1.30 25.45 31.23
N GLU A 137 -0.30 26.00 30.53
CA GLU A 137 -0.01 25.66 29.14
C GLU A 137 0.41 24.20 28.97
N ILE A 138 1.28 23.68 29.85
CA ILE A 138 1.72 22.28 29.84
C ILE A 138 0.57 21.33 30.17
N ARG A 139 -0.38 21.70 31.06
CA ARG A 139 -1.57 20.87 31.32
C ARG A 139 -2.43 20.68 30.08
N ILE A 140 -2.61 21.73 29.28
CA ILE A 140 -3.38 21.66 28.03
C ILE A 140 -2.63 20.78 27.03
N TRP A 141 -1.32 21.01 26.87
CA TRP A 141 -0.46 20.18 26.02
C TRP A 141 -0.49 18.70 26.42
N ASP A 142 -0.35 18.39 27.71
CA ASP A 142 -0.31 17.03 28.23
C ASP A 142 -1.65 16.30 28.03
N ARG A 143 -2.78 17.01 28.19
CA ARG A 143 -4.11 16.46 27.91
C ARG A 143 -4.28 16.11 26.43
N LEU A 144 -3.86 17.00 25.53
CA LEU A 144 -3.91 16.78 24.09
C LEU A 144 -3.01 15.59 23.69
N ARG A 145 -1.76 15.59 24.18
CA ARG A 145 -0.79 14.52 23.97
C ARG A 145 -1.32 13.16 24.41
N LYS A 146 -1.86 13.07 25.63
CA LYS A 146 -2.44 11.82 26.17
C LYS A 146 -3.59 11.34 25.30
N SER A 147 -4.51 12.23 24.92
CA SER A 147 -5.62 11.87 24.05
C SER A 147 -5.17 11.34 22.69
N LEU A 148 -4.19 11.98 22.05
CA LEU A 148 -3.61 11.51 20.79
C LEU A 148 -2.87 10.18 20.96
N THR A 149 -2.12 10.02 22.05
CA THR A 149 -1.38 8.77 22.34
C THR A 149 -2.33 7.60 22.53
N THR A 150 -3.41 7.78 23.30
CA THR A 150 -4.45 6.75 23.49
C THR A 150 -5.09 6.39 22.17
N TRP A 151 -5.59 7.38 21.42
CA TRP A 151 -6.19 7.11 20.11
C TRP A 151 -5.24 6.34 19.19
N LEU A 152 -3.98 6.79 19.09
CA LEU A 152 -2.98 6.18 18.21
C LEU A 152 -2.71 4.73 18.61
N THR A 153 -2.62 4.44 19.91
CA THR A 153 -2.41 3.09 20.43
C THR A 153 -3.60 2.18 20.09
N ASP A 154 -4.83 2.65 20.33
CA ASP A 154 -6.06 1.87 20.09
C ASP A 154 -6.27 1.53 18.61
N VAL A 155 -5.96 2.47 17.70
CA VAL A 155 -6.11 2.22 16.26
C VAL A 155 -4.94 1.43 15.68
N GLN A 156 -3.74 1.59 16.23
CA GLN A 156 -2.55 0.92 15.70
C GLN A 156 -2.59 -0.58 15.94
N GLU A 157 -3.21 -1.05 17.01
CA GLU A 157 -3.49 -2.48 17.21
C GLU A 157 -4.35 -3.04 16.08
N LYS A 158 -5.42 -2.33 15.68
CA LYS A 158 -6.33 -2.75 14.59
C LYS A 158 -5.68 -2.75 13.21
N VAL A 159 -4.79 -1.79 12.93
CA VAL A 159 -4.11 -1.68 11.64
C VAL A 159 -2.98 -2.70 11.49
N ILE A 160 -2.30 -3.02 12.60
CA ILE A 160 -1.20 -3.99 12.64
C ILE A 160 -1.71 -5.42 12.77
N ASP A 161 -2.98 -5.61 13.17
CA ASP A 161 -3.53 -6.96 13.35
C ASP A 161 -3.32 -7.81 12.10
N ALA A 162 -2.63 -8.92 12.31
CA ALA A 162 -1.96 -9.71 11.30
C ALA A 162 -2.93 -10.70 10.66
N SER A 163 -4.18 -10.26 10.40
CA SER A 163 -5.08 -11.09 9.63
C SER A 163 -4.43 -11.35 8.27
N LYS A 164 -4.30 -12.64 7.98
CA LYS A 164 -3.64 -13.15 6.78
C LYS A 164 -4.56 -12.86 5.62
N VAL A 165 -4.33 -11.71 4.98
CA VAL A 165 -5.12 -11.20 3.84
C VAL A 165 -5.27 -12.25 2.73
N ASP A 166 -4.26 -13.10 2.56
CA ASP A 166 -4.29 -14.19 1.60
C ASP A 166 -5.37 -15.24 1.93
N ARG A 167 -5.74 -15.40 3.20
CA ARG A 167 -6.64 -16.43 3.71
C ARG A 167 -8.08 -16.00 3.97
N ALA A 168 -8.28 -14.73 4.33
CA ALA A 168 -9.58 -14.17 4.66
C ALA A 168 -10.56 -14.31 3.49
N ASP A 169 -11.84 -14.61 3.72
CA ASP A 169 -12.85 -14.64 2.66
C ASP A 169 -13.15 -13.22 2.10
N THR A 170 -13.89 -13.15 1.00
CA THR A 170 -14.15 -11.87 0.31
C THR A 170 -14.94 -10.88 1.19
N GLU A 171 -15.82 -11.37 2.06
CA GLU A 171 -16.62 -10.52 2.95
C GLU A 171 -15.78 -9.94 4.09
N THR A 172 -14.89 -10.75 4.66
CA THR A 172 -13.93 -10.36 5.68
C THR A 172 -12.98 -9.29 5.13
N LEU A 173 -12.45 -9.47 3.91
CA LEU A 173 -11.61 -8.48 3.25
C LEU A 173 -12.33 -7.14 3.03
N LYS A 174 -13.61 -7.16 2.63
CA LYS A 174 -14.43 -5.94 2.46
C LYS A 174 -14.69 -5.25 3.79
N LYS A 175 -15.01 -6.03 4.83
CA LYS A 175 -15.24 -5.51 6.17
C LYS A 175 -14.00 -4.81 6.71
N GLU A 176 -12.84 -5.46 6.65
CA GLU A 176 -11.57 -4.84 7.06
C GLU A 176 -11.23 -3.60 6.24
N LEU A 177 -11.45 -3.62 4.92
CA LEU A 177 -11.20 -2.45 4.08
C LEU A 177 -12.07 -1.25 4.51
N SER A 178 -13.34 -1.50 4.83
CA SER A 178 -14.26 -0.49 5.36
C SER A 178 -13.78 0.07 6.71
N GLU A 179 -13.32 -0.81 7.62
CA GLU A 179 -12.74 -0.39 8.90
C GLU A 179 -11.50 0.49 8.71
N ILE A 180 -10.57 0.11 7.81
CA ILE A 180 -9.37 0.89 7.48
C ILE A 180 -9.74 2.24 6.85
N GLN A 181 -10.77 2.29 6.00
CA GLN A 181 -11.27 3.55 5.43
C GLN A 181 -11.84 4.47 6.52
N GLY A 182 -12.63 3.95 7.46
CA GLY A 182 -13.12 4.72 8.60
C GLY A 182 -12.00 5.25 9.50
N ILE A 183 -10.96 4.44 9.74
CA ILE A 183 -9.75 4.89 10.46
C ILE A 183 -9.06 6.03 9.71
N ALA A 184 -8.92 5.93 8.38
CA ALA A 184 -8.31 6.97 7.56
C ALA A 184 -9.11 8.28 7.55
N GLU A 185 -10.44 8.21 7.63
CA GLU A 185 -11.30 9.39 7.75
C GLU A 185 -11.08 10.12 9.08
N ILE A 186 -11.10 9.37 10.20
CA ILE A 186 -10.83 9.92 11.54
C ILE A 186 -9.39 10.45 11.64
N ALA A 187 -8.42 9.84 10.96
CA ALA A 187 -7.04 10.30 10.94
C ALA A 187 -6.91 11.73 10.39
N GLY A 188 -7.84 12.18 9.53
CA GLY A 188 -7.89 13.57 9.07
C GLY A 188 -8.10 14.57 10.21
N GLU A 189 -9.05 14.31 11.11
CA GLU A 189 -9.27 15.14 12.30
C GLU A 189 -8.09 15.05 13.27
N MET A 190 -7.57 13.84 13.49
CA MET A 190 -6.44 13.64 14.39
C MET A 190 -5.15 14.30 13.88
N LYS A 191 -4.99 14.48 12.57
CA LYS A 191 -3.89 15.27 12.00
C LYS A 191 -3.93 16.72 12.46
N SER A 192 -5.10 17.34 12.46
CA SER A 192 -5.28 18.71 12.96
C SER A 192 -4.87 18.82 14.45
N ARG A 193 -5.26 17.82 15.25
CA ARG A 193 -4.87 17.74 16.67
C ARG A 193 -3.36 17.52 16.85
N MET A 194 -2.73 16.74 15.96
CA MET A 194 -1.28 16.56 15.96
C MET A 194 -0.55 17.86 15.60
N ASP A 195 -1.10 18.66 14.68
CA ASP A 195 -0.56 19.97 14.33
C ASP A 195 -0.69 20.96 15.48
N GLU A 196 -1.86 21.01 16.14
CA GLU A 196 -2.07 21.79 17.36
C GLU A 196 -1.06 21.39 18.46
N LEU A 197 -0.83 20.09 18.64
CA LEU A 197 0.13 19.60 19.62
C LEU A 197 1.56 20.07 19.29
N ASN A 198 1.96 20.01 18.02
CA ASN A 198 3.26 20.47 17.56
C ASN A 198 3.41 21.99 17.76
N GLU A 199 2.39 22.77 17.41
CA GLU A 199 2.38 24.23 17.62
C GLU A 199 2.54 24.58 19.10
N ARG A 200 1.75 23.94 19.98
CA ARG A 200 1.88 24.13 21.44
C ARG A 200 3.24 23.70 21.96
N SER A 201 3.82 22.62 21.42
CA SER A 201 5.16 22.15 21.81
C SER A 201 6.22 23.21 21.49
N ASN A 202 6.17 23.79 20.29
CA ASN A 202 7.10 24.83 19.87
C ASN A 202 6.91 26.10 20.72
N ALA A 203 5.66 26.51 20.96
CA ALA A 203 5.37 27.66 21.81
C ALA A 203 5.91 27.49 23.24
N LEU A 204 5.79 26.29 23.84
CA LEU A 204 6.37 26.00 25.15
C LEU A 204 7.90 26.10 25.14
N LEU A 205 8.56 25.54 24.12
CA LEU A 205 10.02 25.61 23.97
C LEU A 205 10.53 27.04 23.74
N ASP A 206 9.75 27.86 23.02
CA ASP A 206 10.11 29.24 22.71
C ASP A 206 9.85 30.20 23.87
N ASN A 207 8.73 30.02 24.59
CA ASN A 207 8.36 30.89 25.70
C ASN A 207 9.18 30.62 26.97
N TYR A 208 9.69 29.41 27.14
CA TYR A 208 10.40 28.98 28.35
C TYR A 208 11.81 28.46 28.08
N ARG A 209 12.59 29.19 27.26
CA ARG A 209 13.96 28.82 26.86
C ARG A 209 14.96 28.69 28.02
N ALA A 210 14.68 29.32 29.15
CA ALA A 210 15.51 29.23 30.35
C ALA A 210 15.32 27.89 31.09
N ASP A 211 14.25 27.15 30.80
CA ASP A 211 13.90 25.88 31.44
C ASP A 211 14.25 24.68 30.55
N GLU A 212 14.24 23.48 31.13
CA GLU A 212 14.68 22.27 30.44
C GLU A 212 13.60 21.75 29.49
N GLY A 213 13.79 21.95 28.18
CA GLY A 213 12.85 21.50 27.14
C GLY A 213 13.15 20.15 26.49
N HIS A 214 14.26 19.48 26.86
CA HIS A 214 14.76 18.31 26.15
C HIS A 214 13.80 17.11 26.16
N ASN A 215 13.18 16.81 27.31
CA ASN A 215 12.23 15.70 27.45
C ASN A 215 10.91 15.96 26.71
N LEU A 216 10.45 17.22 26.69
CA LEU A 216 9.30 17.63 25.89
C LEU A 216 9.59 17.43 24.40
N SER A 217 10.75 17.89 23.93
CA SER A 217 11.22 17.71 22.54
C SER A 217 11.33 16.24 22.15
N HIS A 218 11.88 15.40 23.03
CA HIS A 218 11.98 13.96 22.81
C HIS A 218 10.58 13.32 22.71
N THR A 219 9.67 13.69 23.60
CA THR A 219 8.30 13.17 23.65
C THR A 219 7.53 13.50 22.38
N ILE A 220 7.58 14.75 21.91
CA ILE A 220 6.88 15.16 20.68
C ILE A 220 7.51 14.51 19.43
N SER A 221 8.84 14.37 19.40
CA SER A 221 9.54 13.67 18.30
C SER A 221 9.13 12.21 18.20
N LYS A 222 9.04 11.51 19.35
CA LYS A 222 8.58 10.11 19.40
C LYS A 222 7.14 9.97 18.91
N LEU A 223 6.24 10.87 19.31
CA LEU A 223 4.85 10.82 18.88
C LEU A 223 4.70 11.13 17.38
N ASN A 224 5.46 12.08 16.84
CA ASN A 224 5.52 12.34 15.39
C ASN A 224 6.02 11.12 14.60
N ALA A 225 7.04 10.42 15.10
CA ALA A 225 7.53 9.20 14.45
C ALA A 225 6.47 8.08 14.44
N LEU A 226 5.76 7.89 15.57
CA LEU A 226 4.65 6.94 15.64
C LEU A 226 3.51 7.31 14.70
N TRP A 227 3.15 8.60 14.65
CA TRP A 227 2.14 9.11 13.71
C TRP A 227 2.51 8.85 12.25
N SER A 228 3.75 9.10 11.85
CA SER A 228 4.24 8.79 10.49
C SER A 228 4.11 7.30 10.19
N LYS A 229 4.59 6.45 11.11
CA LYS A 229 4.53 4.98 10.96
C LYS A 229 3.09 4.48 10.84
N PHE A 230 2.18 5.03 11.64
CA PHE A 230 0.76 4.72 11.58
C PHE A 230 0.18 5.02 10.19
N ASN A 231 0.45 6.20 9.62
CA ASN A 231 -0.04 6.56 8.30
C ASN A 231 0.50 5.64 7.19
N ASP A 232 1.78 5.27 7.27
CA ASP A 232 2.37 4.29 6.34
C ASP A 232 1.68 2.93 6.47
N ASN A 233 1.45 2.46 7.69
CA ASN A 233 0.76 1.19 7.93
C ASN A 233 -0.67 1.20 7.40
N VAL A 234 -1.44 2.28 7.61
CA VAL A 234 -2.80 2.44 7.07
C VAL A 234 -2.77 2.39 5.54
N ARG A 235 -1.85 3.12 4.90
CA ARG A 235 -1.70 3.13 3.44
C ARG A 235 -1.35 1.75 2.89
N ILE A 236 -0.38 1.07 3.50
CA ILE A 236 0.07 -0.27 3.08
C ILE A 236 -1.06 -1.27 3.26
N ARG A 237 -1.72 -1.28 4.44
CA ARG A 237 -2.81 -2.21 4.74
C ARG A 237 -3.97 -2.04 3.75
N ARG A 238 -4.37 -0.79 3.48
CA ARG A 238 -5.39 -0.48 2.46
C ARG A 238 -5.00 -1.01 1.08
N ALA A 239 -3.80 -0.72 0.62
CA ALA A 239 -3.34 -1.15 -0.70
C ALA A 239 -3.30 -2.68 -0.83
N VAL A 240 -2.88 -3.38 0.23
CA VAL A 240 -2.87 -4.85 0.29
C VAL A 240 -4.29 -5.43 0.21
N LEU A 241 -5.24 -4.88 0.97
CA LEU A 241 -6.65 -5.30 0.95
C LEU A 241 -7.30 -5.05 -0.43
N GLU A 242 -7.08 -3.87 -1.01
CA GLU A 242 -7.57 -3.53 -2.35
C GLU A 242 -6.97 -4.42 -3.44
N ALA A 243 -5.68 -4.73 -3.36
CA ALA A 243 -5.00 -5.63 -4.29
C ALA A 243 -5.56 -7.06 -4.20
N ALA A 244 -5.80 -7.56 -2.98
CA ALA A 244 -6.37 -8.88 -2.76
C ALA A 244 -7.80 -8.98 -3.31
N LEU A 245 -8.65 -8.00 -3.03
CA LEU A 245 -10.02 -7.93 -3.55
C LEU A 245 -10.04 -7.84 -5.08
N ARG A 246 -9.17 -7.01 -5.66
CA ARG A 246 -9.04 -6.89 -7.13
C ARG A 246 -8.62 -8.21 -7.76
N ALA A 247 -7.57 -8.85 -7.24
CA ALA A 247 -7.08 -10.12 -7.76
C ALA A 247 -8.17 -11.22 -7.71
N ARG A 248 -8.98 -11.25 -6.65
CA ARG A 248 -10.13 -12.17 -6.57
C ARG A 248 -11.20 -11.85 -7.60
N ASN A 249 -11.55 -10.58 -7.75
CA ASN A 249 -12.55 -10.16 -8.72
C ASN A 249 -12.11 -10.47 -10.16
N ASP A 250 -10.85 -10.17 -10.49
CA ASP A 250 -10.26 -10.45 -11.80
C ASP A 250 -10.25 -11.96 -12.08
N PHE A 251 -9.91 -12.78 -11.09
CA PHE A 251 -9.99 -14.23 -11.19
C PHE A 251 -11.41 -14.73 -11.47
N HIS A 252 -12.41 -14.25 -10.71
CA HIS A 252 -13.80 -14.66 -10.90
C HIS A 252 -14.34 -14.21 -12.27
N SER A 253 -14.00 -13.01 -12.72
CA SER A 253 -14.39 -12.51 -14.04
C SER A 253 -13.74 -13.33 -15.16
N ALA A 254 -12.45 -13.65 -15.05
CA ALA A 254 -11.76 -14.49 -16.02
C ALA A 254 -12.35 -15.92 -16.06
N LEU A 255 -12.72 -16.46 -14.90
CA LEU A 255 -13.38 -17.75 -14.78
C LEU A 255 -14.76 -17.76 -15.47
N GLU A 256 -15.56 -16.71 -15.29
CA GLU A 256 -16.87 -16.55 -15.93
C GLU A 256 -16.76 -16.38 -17.45
N GLN A 257 -15.87 -15.50 -17.91
CA GLN A 257 -15.61 -15.32 -19.35
C GLN A 257 -15.14 -16.61 -20.01
N LEU A 258 -14.29 -17.39 -19.32
CA LEU A 258 -13.86 -18.70 -19.80
C LEU A 258 -15.05 -19.67 -19.91
N MET A 259 -15.93 -19.74 -18.91
CA MET A 259 -17.10 -20.62 -18.97
C MET A 259 -18.04 -20.25 -20.11
N GLU A 260 -18.33 -18.97 -20.31
CA GLU A 260 -19.17 -18.48 -21.41
C GLU A 260 -18.56 -18.80 -22.78
N TRP A 261 -17.24 -18.62 -22.91
CA TRP A 261 -16.52 -19.00 -24.12
C TRP A 261 -16.60 -20.52 -24.37
N MET A 262 -16.42 -21.35 -23.34
CA MET A 262 -16.54 -22.80 -23.45
C MET A 262 -17.95 -23.20 -23.92
N ASP A 263 -19.01 -22.58 -23.40
CA ASP A 263 -20.39 -22.84 -23.83
C ASP A 263 -20.56 -22.58 -25.34
N GLY A 264 -20.01 -21.47 -25.85
CA GLY A 264 -20.08 -21.11 -27.26
C GLY A 264 -19.32 -22.06 -28.19
N VAL A 265 -18.10 -22.45 -27.80
CA VAL A 265 -17.28 -23.39 -28.58
C VAL A 265 -17.86 -24.80 -28.54
N GLU A 266 -18.33 -25.27 -27.38
CA GLU A 266 -19.00 -26.56 -27.26
C GLU A 266 -20.26 -26.62 -28.13
N ALA A 267 -21.10 -25.58 -28.14
CA ALA A 267 -22.28 -25.53 -29.01
C ALA A 267 -21.90 -25.59 -30.51
N SER A 268 -20.81 -24.93 -30.89
CA SER A 268 -20.29 -24.95 -32.27
C SER A 268 -19.77 -26.34 -32.65
N LEU A 269 -19.03 -26.98 -31.75
CA LEU A 269 -18.52 -28.34 -31.93
C LEU A 269 -19.64 -29.39 -31.97
N VAL A 270 -20.68 -29.25 -31.17
CA VAL A 270 -21.85 -30.15 -31.20
C VAL A 270 -22.53 -30.09 -32.57
N LYS A 271 -22.84 -28.87 -33.06
CA LYS A 271 -23.43 -28.68 -34.40
C LYS A 271 -22.54 -29.24 -35.50
N LEU A 272 -21.24 -28.97 -35.42
CA LEU A 272 -20.28 -29.46 -36.41
C LEU A 272 -20.15 -30.99 -36.35
N ASN A 273 -20.18 -31.58 -35.16
CA ASN A 273 -20.16 -33.03 -34.97
C ASN A 273 -21.40 -33.69 -35.57
N GLU A 274 -22.59 -33.18 -35.27
CA GLU A 274 -23.86 -33.67 -35.84
C GLU A 274 -23.85 -33.61 -37.37
N ALA A 275 -23.33 -32.52 -37.93
CA ALA A 275 -23.25 -32.35 -39.38
C ALA A 275 -22.26 -33.33 -40.04
N THR A 276 -21.17 -33.67 -39.34
CA THR A 276 -20.07 -34.44 -39.92
C THR A 276 -20.08 -35.92 -39.56
N VAL A 277 -20.87 -36.36 -38.57
CA VAL A 277 -20.94 -37.78 -38.15
C VAL A 277 -21.50 -38.71 -39.20
N ASN A 278 -22.37 -38.20 -40.07
CA ASN A 278 -22.85 -38.95 -41.21
C ASN A 278 -21.84 -38.91 -42.36
N ILE A 279 -21.09 -40.00 -42.55
CA ILE A 279 -20.06 -40.13 -43.59
C ILE A 279 -20.64 -39.88 -45.00
N GLN A 280 -21.90 -40.23 -45.26
CA GLN A 280 -22.51 -39.99 -46.57
C GLN A 280 -22.64 -38.49 -46.88
N MET A 281 -22.90 -37.67 -45.86
CA MET A 281 -22.96 -36.21 -46.01
C MET A 281 -21.59 -35.60 -46.32
N LEU A 282 -20.49 -36.26 -45.93
CA LEU A 282 -19.14 -35.83 -46.25
C LEU A 282 -18.82 -35.99 -47.75
N LYS A 283 -19.53 -36.82 -48.51
CA LYS A 283 -19.30 -36.96 -49.96
C LYS A 283 -19.59 -35.66 -50.73
N ASP A 284 -20.43 -34.77 -50.20
CA ASP A 284 -20.70 -33.44 -50.74
C ASP A 284 -19.49 -32.50 -50.57
N SER A 285 -18.79 -32.21 -51.67
CA SER A 285 -17.55 -31.43 -51.66
C SER A 285 -17.74 -29.99 -51.13
N ILE A 286 -18.89 -29.36 -51.38
CA ILE A 286 -19.15 -27.98 -50.95
C ILE A 286 -19.34 -27.95 -49.43
N LYS A 287 -20.18 -28.85 -48.90
CA LYS A 287 -20.42 -28.93 -47.45
C LYS A 287 -19.15 -29.29 -46.68
N ARG A 288 -18.38 -30.26 -47.18
CA ARG A 288 -17.15 -30.69 -46.52
C ARG A 288 -16.10 -29.58 -46.44
N LYS A 289 -15.85 -28.85 -47.54
CA LYS A 289 -14.93 -27.70 -47.54
C LYS A 289 -15.36 -26.64 -46.52
N LYS A 290 -16.67 -26.36 -46.44
CA LYS A 290 -17.22 -25.46 -45.41
C LYS A 290 -16.93 -25.97 -44.00
N TRP A 291 -17.21 -27.23 -43.70
CA TRP A 291 -16.95 -27.82 -42.38
C TRP A 291 -15.48 -27.87 -42.01
N ILE A 292 -14.57 -28.05 -42.98
CA ILE A 292 -13.12 -27.94 -42.75
C ILE A 292 -12.73 -26.52 -42.33
N GLU A 293 -13.31 -25.49 -42.96
CA GLU A 293 -13.05 -24.12 -42.56
C GLU A 293 -13.66 -23.79 -41.19
N ASP A 294 -14.90 -24.25 -40.92
CA ASP A 294 -15.54 -24.11 -39.60
C ASP A 294 -14.70 -24.78 -38.50
N GLU A 295 -14.19 -26.00 -38.75
CA GLU A 295 -13.27 -26.73 -37.87
C GLU A 295 -11.98 -25.95 -37.59
N LYS A 296 -11.36 -25.41 -38.65
CA LYS A 296 -10.14 -24.62 -38.54
C LYS A 296 -10.35 -23.36 -37.72
N ASN A 297 -11.48 -22.67 -37.90
CA ASN A 297 -11.84 -21.49 -37.11
C ASN A 297 -11.97 -21.84 -35.62
N VAL A 298 -12.74 -22.89 -35.30
CA VAL A 298 -12.87 -23.38 -33.92
C VAL A 298 -11.51 -23.75 -33.33
N ARG A 299 -10.62 -24.36 -34.13
CA ARG A 299 -9.29 -24.74 -33.67
C ARG A 299 -8.39 -23.54 -33.36
N VAL A 300 -8.46 -22.49 -34.17
CA VAL A 300 -7.75 -21.24 -33.87
C VAL A 300 -8.22 -20.69 -32.52
N ASP A 301 -9.53 -20.68 -32.28
CA ASP A 301 -10.12 -20.20 -31.02
C ASP A 301 -9.68 -21.06 -29.82
N ILE A 302 -9.72 -22.39 -29.95
CA ILE A 302 -9.25 -23.33 -28.92
C ILE A 302 -7.78 -23.07 -28.58
N ASN A 303 -6.93 -22.91 -29.59
CA ASN A 303 -5.51 -22.66 -29.38
C ASN A 303 -5.25 -21.34 -28.66
N ALA A 304 -6.01 -20.29 -28.96
CA ALA A 304 -5.90 -18.99 -28.30
C ALA A 304 -6.24 -19.04 -26.80
N HIS A 305 -7.13 -19.94 -26.38
CA HIS A 305 -7.58 -20.05 -24.99
C HIS A 305 -6.84 -21.09 -24.15
N LYS A 306 -5.91 -21.84 -24.75
CA LYS A 306 -5.13 -22.87 -24.06
C LYS A 306 -4.36 -22.33 -22.85
N ASP A 307 -3.72 -21.18 -23.01
CA ASP A 307 -2.92 -20.55 -21.94
C ASP A 307 -3.81 -19.92 -20.87
N VAL A 308 -4.99 -19.42 -21.25
CA VAL A 308 -5.99 -18.87 -20.32
C VAL A 308 -6.49 -19.96 -19.37
N ILE A 309 -6.81 -21.15 -19.89
CA ILE A 309 -7.23 -22.29 -19.06
C ILE A 309 -6.14 -22.71 -18.09
N GLY A 310 -4.88 -22.77 -18.55
CA GLY A 310 -3.73 -23.06 -17.69
C GLY A 310 -3.60 -22.04 -16.55
N SER A 311 -3.70 -20.75 -16.88
CA SER A 311 -3.58 -19.65 -15.93
C SER A 311 -4.72 -19.63 -14.91
N VAL A 312 -5.97 -19.78 -15.35
CA VAL A 312 -7.15 -19.85 -14.48
C VAL A 312 -7.06 -21.06 -13.55
N LYS A 313 -6.61 -22.22 -14.05
CA LYS A 313 -6.43 -23.41 -13.21
C LYS A 313 -5.36 -23.21 -12.14
N GLU A 314 -4.23 -22.63 -12.50
CA GLU A 314 -3.14 -22.37 -11.56
C GLU A 314 -3.58 -21.38 -10.47
N LEU A 315 -4.13 -20.23 -10.87
CA LEU A 315 -4.63 -19.21 -9.95
C LEU A 315 -5.75 -19.76 -9.05
N GLY A 316 -6.66 -20.54 -9.63
CA GLY A 316 -7.74 -21.19 -8.91
C GLY A 316 -7.23 -22.13 -7.82
N VAL A 317 -6.27 -23.01 -8.14
CA VAL A 317 -5.65 -23.90 -7.15
C VAL A 317 -4.92 -23.13 -6.05
N GLN A 318 -4.23 -22.04 -6.39
CA GLN A 318 -3.59 -21.18 -5.40
C GLN A 318 -4.63 -20.53 -4.46
N LEU A 319 -5.75 -20.05 -5.00
CA LEU A 319 -6.83 -19.45 -4.21
C LEU A 319 -7.49 -20.49 -3.29
N THR A 320 -7.83 -21.68 -3.80
CA THR A 320 -8.39 -22.80 -3.02
C THR A 320 -7.48 -23.22 -1.85
N ARG A 321 -6.15 -23.11 -1.98
CA ARG A 321 -5.22 -23.45 -0.88
C ARG A 321 -5.21 -22.41 0.23
N ARG A 322 -5.55 -21.16 -0.08
CA ARG A 322 -5.40 -20.02 0.82
C ARG A 322 -6.71 -19.70 1.53
N VAL A 323 -7.85 -19.77 0.84
CA VAL A 323 -9.18 -19.49 1.40
C VAL A 323 -9.47 -20.37 2.62
N GLU A 324 -9.84 -19.72 3.74
CA GLU A 324 -10.22 -20.39 4.98
C GLU A 324 -11.66 -20.88 4.99
N ASP A 325 -12.58 -20.20 4.29
CA ASP A 325 -13.96 -20.66 4.18
C ASP A 325 -14.03 -21.99 3.42
N HIS A 326 -14.49 -23.03 4.13
CA HIS A 326 -14.61 -24.37 3.57
C HIS A 326 -15.57 -24.40 2.39
N LYS A 327 -16.67 -23.64 2.46
CA LYS A 327 -17.71 -23.68 1.42
C LYS A 327 -17.20 -23.05 0.13
N GLU A 328 -16.71 -21.80 0.19
CA GLU A 328 -16.10 -21.12 -0.96
C GLU A 328 -14.98 -21.97 -1.59
N ARG A 329 -14.17 -22.63 -0.75
CA ARG A 329 -13.10 -23.50 -1.21
C ARG A 329 -13.59 -24.72 -1.99
N GLU A 330 -14.60 -25.42 -1.50
CA GLU A 330 -15.13 -26.60 -2.20
C GLU A 330 -15.91 -26.20 -3.46
N ASP A 331 -16.71 -25.13 -3.42
CA ASP A 331 -17.43 -24.60 -4.58
C ASP A 331 -16.44 -24.22 -5.70
N LEU A 332 -15.33 -23.57 -5.36
CA LEU A 332 -14.27 -23.24 -6.30
C LEU A 332 -13.57 -24.48 -6.86
N ARG A 333 -13.28 -25.48 -6.00
CA ARG A 333 -12.66 -26.74 -6.44
C ARG A 333 -13.55 -27.49 -7.43
N GLU A 334 -14.85 -27.55 -7.17
CA GLU A 334 -15.82 -28.20 -8.06
C GLU A 334 -15.86 -27.50 -9.42
N ARG A 335 -15.94 -26.17 -9.44
CA ARG A 335 -15.90 -25.38 -10.68
C ARG A 335 -14.63 -25.62 -11.50
N LEU A 336 -13.46 -25.63 -10.86
CA LEU A 336 -12.19 -25.91 -11.54
C LEU A 336 -12.11 -27.33 -12.10
N SER A 337 -12.64 -28.32 -11.35
CA SER A 337 -12.75 -29.71 -11.81
C SER A 337 -13.65 -29.82 -13.05
N HIS A 338 -14.79 -29.13 -13.02
CA HIS A 338 -15.74 -29.12 -14.14
C HIS A 338 -15.12 -28.53 -15.40
N ILE A 339 -14.39 -27.41 -15.28
CA ILE A 339 -13.65 -26.81 -16.41
C ILE A 339 -12.62 -27.77 -16.98
N ASP A 340 -11.87 -28.49 -16.14
CA ASP A 340 -10.87 -29.45 -16.60
C ASP A 340 -11.49 -30.61 -17.40
N ILE A 341 -12.63 -31.13 -16.93
CA ILE A 341 -13.39 -32.18 -17.63
C ILE A 341 -13.92 -31.67 -18.96
N ARG A 342 -14.59 -30.51 -18.95
CA ARG A 342 -15.16 -29.87 -20.14
C ARG A 342 -14.08 -29.58 -21.18
N TRP A 343 -12.94 -29.03 -20.77
CA TRP A 343 -11.83 -28.73 -21.66
C TRP A 343 -11.30 -29.97 -22.37
N ARG A 344 -11.09 -31.07 -21.63
CA ARG A 344 -10.64 -32.35 -22.21
C ARG A 344 -11.66 -32.90 -23.21
N HIS A 345 -12.95 -32.80 -22.89
CA HIS A 345 -14.02 -33.23 -23.80
C HIS A 345 -14.08 -32.37 -25.07
N LEU A 346 -14.03 -31.05 -24.92
CA LEU A 346 -14.03 -30.07 -26.01
C LEU A 346 -12.89 -30.34 -27.00
N VAL A 347 -11.65 -30.45 -26.50
CA VAL A 347 -10.47 -30.73 -27.33
C VAL A 347 -10.59 -32.10 -28.01
N GLY A 348 -11.01 -33.13 -27.28
CA GLY A 348 -11.21 -34.47 -27.84
C GLY A 348 -12.24 -34.51 -28.96
N LEU A 349 -13.36 -33.79 -28.80
CA LEU A 349 -14.39 -33.69 -29.83
C LEU A 349 -13.89 -32.94 -31.07
N ALA A 350 -13.17 -31.82 -30.89
CA ALA A 350 -12.58 -31.07 -31.99
C ALA A 350 -11.58 -31.92 -32.80
N ASP A 351 -10.73 -32.71 -32.13
CA ASP A 351 -9.77 -33.58 -32.80
C ASP A 351 -10.43 -34.76 -33.53
N ALA A 352 -11.51 -35.33 -32.97
CA ALA A 352 -12.30 -36.36 -33.64
C ALA A 352 -12.95 -35.84 -34.93
N ILE A 353 -13.56 -34.65 -34.88
CA ILE A 353 -14.18 -34.00 -36.06
C ILE A 353 -13.12 -33.74 -37.13
N ARG A 354 -11.97 -33.15 -36.75
CA ARG A 354 -10.87 -32.86 -37.68
C ARG A 354 -10.38 -34.13 -38.36
N THR A 355 -10.12 -35.17 -37.59
CA THR A 355 -9.62 -36.45 -38.12
C THR A 355 -10.59 -36.99 -39.17
N ARG A 356 -11.90 -36.98 -38.86
CA ARG A 356 -12.94 -37.40 -39.81
C ARG A 356 -12.97 -36.55 -41.09
N LEU A 357 -12.88 -35.23 -40.96
CA LEU A 357 -12.91 -34.32 -42.10
C LEU A 357 -11.66 -34.46 -42.98
N LEU A 358 -10.48 -34.58 -42.38
CA LEU A 358 -9.21 -34.76 -43.10
C LEU A 358 -9.18 -36.10 -43.84
N ASN A 359 -9.59 -37.20 -43.19
CA ASN A 359 -9.67 -38.50 -43.84
C ASN A 359 -10.62 -38.47 -45.04
N ALA A 360 -11.80 -37.89 -44.89
CA ALA A 360 -12.76 -37.76 -45.99
C ALA A 360 -12.23 -36.87 -47.12
N GLN A 361 -11.45 -35.83 -46.79
CA GLN A 361 -10.78 -34.98 -47.77
C GLN A 361 -9.72 -35.73 -48.55
N GLU A 362 -8.87 -36.50 -47.88
CA GLU A 362 -7.83 -37.32 -48.51
C GLU A 362 -8.41 -38.40 -49.43
N GLU A 363 -9.46 -39.10 -48.99
CA GLU A 363 -10.16 -40.10 -49.81
C GLU A 363 -10.75 -39.49 -51.09
N TRP A 364 -11.30 -38.29 -51.00
CA TRP A 364 -11.84 -37.59 -52.17
C TRP A 364 -10.76 -37.07 -53.10
N GLU A 365 -9.64 -36.58 -52.59
CA GLU A 365 -8.50 -36.18 -53.41
C GLU A 365 -7.93 -37.37 -54.19
N LYS A 366 -7.85 -38.54 -53.54
CA LYS A 366 -7.50 -39.81 -54.20
C LYS A 366 -8.49 -40.15 -55.32
N LEU A 367 -9.79 -40.17 -55.02
CA LEU A 367 -10.83 -40.47 -56.00
C LEU A 367 -10.84 -39.46 -57.16
N PHE A 368 -10.72 -38.16 -56.86
CA PHE A 368 -10.71 -37.10 -57.86
C PHE A 368 -9.50 -37.21 -58.79
N THR A 369 -8.32 -37.49 -58.23
CA THR A 369 -7.09 -37.71 -59.02
C THR A 369 -7.27 -38.90 -59.95
N GLN A 370 -7.79 -40.03 -59.43
CA GLN A 370 -8.07 -41.22 -60.25
C GLN A 370 -9.10 -40.93 -61.35
N LEU A 371 -10.20 -40.24 -61.05
CA LEU A 371 -11.19 -39.87 -62.06
C LEU A 371 -10.62 -38.93 -63.13
N ALA A 372 -9.75 -37.99 -62.74
CA ALA A 372 -9.07 -37.11 -63.67
C ALA A 372 -8.11 -37.88 -64.59
N ASP A 373 -7.34 -38.83 -64.04
CA ASP A 373 -6.46 -39.71 -64.83
C ASP A 373 -7.25 -40.57 -65.81
N ASN A 374 -8.37 -41.14 -65.36
CA ASN A 374 -9.27 -41.94 -66.20
C ASN A 374 -9.92 -41.10 -67.31
N LEU A 375 -10.34 -39.88 -66.99
CA LEU A 375 -10.90 -38.94 -67.97
C LEU A 375 -9.85 -38.53 -69.01
N PHE A 376 -8.65 -38.16 -68.56
CA PHE A 376 -7.54 -37.80 -69.44
C PHE A 376 -7.20 -38.96 -70.38
N TRP A 377 -7.14 -40.18 -69.84
CA TRP A 377 -6.93 -41.38 -70.65
C TRP A 377 -8.06 -41.56 -71.69
N ALA A 378 -9.33 -41.46 -71.27
CA ALA A 378 -10.48 -41.63 -72.16
C ALA A 378 -10.50 -40.58 -73.28
N GLU A 379 -10.20 -39.32 -72.97
CA GLU A 379 -10.08 -38.24 -73.95
C GLU A 379 -8.94 -38.50 -74.96
N ALA A 380 -7.78 -38.95 -74.47
CA ALA A 380 -6.64 -39.30 -75.31
C ALA A 380 -6.98 -40.47 -76.27
N GLN A 381 -7.66 -41.51 -75.78
CA GLN A 381 -8.08 -42.63 -76.64
C GLN A 381 -9.15 -42.22 -77.63
N SER A 382 -10.14 -41.42 -77.22
CA SER A 382 -11.17 -40.90 -78.12
C SER A 382 -10.55 -40.08 -79.26
N LYS A 383 -9.57 -39.23 -78.94
CA LYS A 383 -8.81 -38.48 -79.94
C LYS A 383 -8.03 -39.40 -80.88
N ALA A 384 -7.31 -40.39 -80.36
CA ALA A 384 -6.57 -41.35 -81.18
C ALA A 384 -7.49 -42.11 -82.16
N ILE A 385 -8.67 -42.54 -81.70
CA ILE A 385 -9.69 -43.18 -82.54
C ILE A 385 -10.24 -42.21 -83.60
N LEU A 386 -10.41 -40.93 -83.29
CA LEU A 386 -10.88 -39.93 -84.27
C LEU A 386 -9.81 -39.57 -85.31
N GLU A 387 -8.53 -39.67 -84.96
CA GLU A 387 -7.41 -39.45 -85.88
C GLU A 387 -7.24 -40.62 -86.88
N GLU A 388 -7.78 -41.81 -86.58
CA GLU A 388 -7.87 -42.92 -87.52
C GLU A 388 -8.74 -42.55 -88.74
N GLN A 389 -8.13 -42.54 -89.92
CA GLN A 389 -8.79 -42.21 -91.19
C GLN A 389 -9.71 -43.36 -91.65
N PRO A 390 -10.76 -43.11 -92.45
CA PRO A 390 -11.72 -44.13 -92.85
C PRO A 390 -11.05 -45.31 -93.56
N VAL A 391 -11.64 -46.49 -93.35
CA VAL A 391 -11.22 -47.79 -93.88
C VAL A 391 -10.97 -47.70 -95.38
N GLY A 392 -9.73 -47.45 -95.78
CA GLY A 392 -9.33 -47.44 -97.17
C GLY A 392 -9.39 -48.86 -97.72
N GLY A 393 -9.76 -49.04 -98.99
CA GLY A 393 -9.93 -50.36 -99.64
C GLY A 393 -8.67 -51.23 -99.77
N SER A 394 -7.60 -50.95 -99.01
CA SER A 394 -6.39 -51.76 -98.90
C SER A 394 -6.49 -52.68 -97.68
N LEU A 395 -6.45 -53.99 -97.91
CA LEU A 395 -6.50 -55.03 -96.86
C LEU A 395 -5.44 -54.83 -95.76
N ALA A 396 -4.26 -54.31 -96.10
CA ALA A 396 -3.20 -54.04 -95.13
C ALA A 396 -3.59 -52.94 -94.12
N ARG A 397 -4.29 -51.89 -94.57
CA ARG A 397 -4.78 -50.83 -93.68
C ARG A 397 -5.92 -51.32 -92.78
N VAL A 398 -6.80 -52.17 -93.32
CA VAL A 398 -7.86 -52.81 -92.52
C VAL A 398 -7.25 -53.69 -91.43
N GLN A 399 -6.22 -54.49 -91.75
CA GLN A 399 -5.52 -55.32 -90.77
C GLN A 399 -4.82 -54.49 -89.70
N GLU A 400 -4.15 -53.39 -90.09
CA GLU A 400 -3.47 -52.49 -89.14
C GLU A 400 -4.47 -51.81 -88.18
N GLN A 401 -5.58 -51.29 -88.70
CA GLN A 401 -6.67 -50.73 -87.88
C GLN A 401 -7.34 -51.79 -87.01
N THR A 402 -7.49 -53.02 -87.50
CA THR A 402 -8.06 -54.13 -86.72
C THR A 402 -7.13 -54.50 -85.56
N SER A 403 -5.83 -54.62 -85.81
CA SER A 403 -4.84 -54.85 -84.74
C SER A 403 -4.78 -53.71 -83.73
N PHE A 404 -4.90 -52.45 -84.17
CA PHE A 404 -4.97 -51.29 -83.27
C PHE A 404 -6.22 -51.36 -82.35
N ILE A 405 -7.40 -51.61 -82.93
CA ILE A 405 -8.65 -51.78 -82.18
C ILE A 405 -8.56 -52.99 -81.24
N GLU A 406 -8.02 -54.12 -81.68
CA GLU A 406 -7.83 -55.31 -80.85
C GLU A 406 -6.90 -55.03 -79.66
N VAL A 407 -5.80 -54.29 -79.86
CA VAL A 407 -4.89 -53.90 -78.77
C VAL A 407 -5.58 -52.96 -77.79
N LEU A 408 -6.36 -51.98 -78.28
CA LEU A 408 -7.16 -51.09 -77.44
C LEU A 408 -8.16 -51.85 -76.57
N PHE A 409 -8.90 -52.79 -77.16
CA PHE A 409 -9.85 -53.63 -76.44
C PHE A 409 -9.18 -54.58 -75.46
N HIS A 410 -8.06 -55.21 -75.85
CA HIS A 410 -7.47 -56.31 -75.10
C HIS A 410 -6.58 -55.85 -73.93
N TYR A 411 -5.81 -54.77 -74.10
CA TYR A 411 -4.81 -54.39 -73.09
C TYR A 411 -5.31 -53.44 -72.00
N ARG A 412 -6.44 -52.73 -72.21
CA ARG A 412 -6.80 -51.69 -71.22
C ARG A 412 -8.28 -51.40 -70.99
N PHE A 413 -9.19 -51.68 -71.92
CA PHE A 413 -10.62 -51.65 -71.57
C PHE A 413 -10.95 -52.68 -70.48
N SER A 414 -10.39 -53.89 -70.54
CA SER A 414 -10.53 -54.90 -69.48
C SER A 414 -9.88 -54.50 -68.14
N PHE A 415 -8.71 -53.85 -68.18
CA PHE A 415 -8.00 -53.41 -66.97
C PHE A 415 -8.74 -52.25 -66.29
N HIS A 416 -9.24 -51.29 -67.06
CA HIS A 416 -10.00 -50.16 -66.55
C HIS A 416 -11.45 -50.53 -66.18
N ASP A 417 -12.10 -51.48 -66.86
CA ASP A 417 -13.40 -52.01 -66.42
C ASP A 417 -13.29 -52.62 -65.02
N SER A 418 -12.17 -53.30 -64.74
CA SER A 418 -11.88 -53.86 -63.41
C SER A 418 -11.68 -52.75 -62.36
N GLU A 419 -10.96 -51.68 -62.72
CA GLU A 419 -10.76 -50.48 -61.89
C GLU A 419 -11.97 -49.56 -61.81
N VAL A 420 -12.99 -49.69 -62.65
CA VAL A 420 -14.24 -48.92 -62.54
C VAL A 420 -15.29 -49.72 -61.76
N HIS A 421 -15.38 -51.04 -61.96
CA HIS A 421 -16.31 -51.91 -61.24
C HIS A 421 -15.99 -52.06 -59.74
N MET A 422 -14.71 -52.06 -59.36
CA MET A 422 -14.31 -52.17 -57.94
C MET A 422 -14.83 -51.00 -57.07
N TYR A 423 -15.16 -49.87 -57.70
CA TYR A 423 -15.54 -48.63 -57.02
C TYR A 423 -17.02 -48.29 -57.16
N THR A 424 -17.75 -48.90 -58.10
CA THR A 424 -19.23 -48.94 -58.05
C THR A 424 -19.77 -49.77 -56.89
N THR A 425 -18.97 -50.65 -56.30
CA THR A 425 -19.32 -51.31 -55.02
C THR A 425 -19.15 -50.42 -53.78
N PHE A 426 -18.73 -49.15 -53.95
CA PHE A 426 -18.64 -48.11 -52.92
C PHE A 426 -19.79 -47.06 -52.99
N THR A 427 -20.75 -47.23 -53.91
CA THR A 427 -22.07 -46.56 -53.84
C THR A 427 -22.96 -47.27 -52.86
#